data_AF-A0A0A1UME6-F1
#
_entry.id   AF-A0A0A1UME6-F1
#
_cell.length_a   1.000
_cell.length_b   1.000
_cell.length_c   1.000
_cell.angle_alpha   90.00
_cell.angle_beta   90.00
_cell.angle_gamma   90.00
#
_symmetry.space_group_name_H-M   'P 1'
#
loop_
_entity.id
_entity.type
_entity.pdbx_description
1 polymer ?
#
loop_
_entity_poly.entity_id
_entity_poly.type
_entity_poly.pdbx_seq_one_letter_code
_entity_poly.pdbx_strand_id
1 'polypeptide(L)'
;MSLGIQSLLWLATTSGCIFLASAAIIYFTTALYRLTLHPLAHFPGPKLAACSQLWIVHYYASGRLPYKLQALHKEYGDIVRTGPNELIFMNAEAFRVIYGRPSSGRPPFPKVALYHDRRSTHSNIVTVRDLEEHSKLRKQYSPAFQLNALADNEIVVLKNVDSFAKS
;
A
#
# COMPACT_ATOMS: atom_id res chain seq x y z
N MET A 1 -12.33 -49.73 -22.31
CA MET A 1 -11.34 -48.74 -21.79
C MET A 1 -11.79 -47.28 -21.95
N SER A 2 -12.75 -46.93 -22.84
CA SER A 2 -13.18 -45.53 -23.05
C SER A 2 -14.17 -44.97 -22.00
N LEU A 3 -15.01 -45.82 -21.41
CA LEU A 3 -16.03 -45.40 -20.42
C LEU A 3 -15.41 -44.82 -19.14
N GLY A 4 -14.26 -45.32 -18.70
CA GLY A 4 -13.55 -44.80 -17.54
C GLY A 4 -12.87 -43.45 -17.77
N ILE A 5 -12.44 -43.17 -19.01
CA ILE A 5 -11.84 -41.89 -19.38
C ILE A 5 -12.93 -40.81 -19.45
N GLN A 6 -14.10 -41.14 -20.00
CA GLN A 6 -15.23 -40.20 -20.06
C GLN A 6 -15.77 -39.85 -18.67
N SER A 7 -15.89 -40.81 -17.75
CA SER A 7 -16.35 -40.53 -16.38
C SER A 7 -15.35 -39.65 -15.60
N LEU A 8 -14.04 -39.84 -15.78
CA LEU A 8 -13.01 -38.97 -15.21
C LEU A 8 -13.09 -37.54 -15.76
N LEU A 9 -13.37 -37.36 -17.06
CA LEU A 9 -13.56 -36.04 -17.67
C LEU A 9 -14.82 -35.33 -17.16
N TRP A 10 -15.92 -36.05 -16.94
CA TRP A 10 -17.15 -35.51 -16.34
C TRP A 10 -16.95 -35.09 -14.88
N LEU A 11 -16.24 -35.89 -14.09
CA LEU A 11 -15.93 -35.55 -12.70
C LEU A 11 -14.99 -34.33 -12.60
N ALA A 12 -14.00 -34.23 -13.49
CA ALA A 12 -13.10 -33.08 -13.55
C ALA A 12 -13.82 -31.78 -13.94
N THR A 13 -14.69 -31.84 -14.95
CA THR A 13 -15.44 -30.67 -15.44
C THR A 13 -16.50 -30.21 -14.45
N THR A 14 -17.26 -31.12 -13.83
CA THR A 14 -18.25 -30.78 -12.80
C THR A 14 -17.60 -30.18 -11.55
N SER A 15 -16.46 -30.74 -11.10
CA SER A 15 -15.69 -30.19 -9.97
C SER A 15 -15.18 -28.77 -10.28
N GLY A 16 -14.69 -28.52 -11.51
CA GLY A 16 -14.28 -27.20 -11.95
C GLY A 16 -15.42 -26.18 -11.95
N CYS A 17 -16.59 -26.55 -12.46
CA CYS A 17 -17.77 -25.69 -12.47
C CYS A 17 -18.25 -25.36 -11.05
N ILE A 18 -18.27 -26.33 -10.13
CA ILE A 18 -18.65 -26.12 -8.72
C ILE A 18 -17.66 -25.16 -8.04
N PHE A 19 -16.35 -25.33 -8.31
CA PHE A 19 -15.34 -24.43 -7.78
C PHE A 19 -15.52 -22.99 -8.29
N LEU A 20 -15.72 -22.79 -9.59
CA LEU A 20 -15.95 -21.46 -10.17
C LEU A 20 -17.25 -20.82 -9.66
N ALA A 21 -18.32 -21.59 -9.55
CA ALA A 21 -19.60 -21.12 -9.03
C ALA A 21 -19.47 -20.69 -7.55
N SER A 22 -18.81 -21.49 -6.72
CA SER A 22 -18.60 -21.16 -5.30
C SER A 22 -17.70 -19.93 -5.13
N ALA A 23 -16.62 -19.82 -5.91
CA ALA A 23 -15.76 -18.64 -5.92
C ALA A 23 -16.52 -17.37 -6.34
N ALA A 24 -17.38 -17.46 -7.36
CA ALA A 24 -18.23 -16.35 -7.79
C ALA A 24 -19.20 -15.91 -6.69
N ILE A 25 -19.89 -16.86 -6.04
CA ILE A 25 -20.80 -16.57 -4.93
C ILE A 25 -20.07 -15.86 -3.77
N ILE A 26 -18.89 -16.35 -3.39
CA ILE A 26 -18.07 -15.73 -2.34
C ILE A 26 -17.67 -14.31 -2.73
N TYR A 27 -17.25 -14.12 -3.99
CA TYR A 27 -16.88 -12.80 -4.50
C TYR A 27 -18.05 -11.81 -4.47
N PHE A 28 -19.22 -12.20 -4.98
CA PHE A 28 -20.39 -11.32 -5.03
C PHE A 28 -20.94 -10.99 -3.64
N THR A 29 -21.03 -11.98 -2.74
CA THR A 29 -21.45 -11.74 -1.36
C THR A 29 -20.49 -10.82 -0.62
N THR A 30 -19.18 -11.01 -0.79
CA THR A 30 -18.15 -10.13 -0.23
C THR A 30 -18.21 -8.72 -0.81
N ALA A 31 -18.41 -8.58 -2.12
CA ALA A 31 -18.54 -7.29 -2.79
C ALA A 31 -19.78 -6.53 -2.29
N LEU A 32 -20.92 -7.21 -2.17
CA LEU A 32 -22.14 -6.63 -1.63
C LEU A 32 -21.94 -6.12 -0.20
N TYR A 33 -21.34 -6.95 0.66
CA TYR A 33 -20.97 -6.53 2.03
C TYR A 33 -20.05 -5.31 2.02
N ARG A 34 -18.99 -5.31 1.19
CA ARG A 34 -18.01 -4.22 1.08
C ARG A 34 -18.62 -2.89 0.64
N LEU A 35 -19.66 -2.95 -0.18
CA LEU A 35 -20.35 -1.76 -0.71
C LEU A 35 -21.45 -1.25 0.20
N THR A 36 -22.05 -2.08 1.05
CA THR A 36 -23.26 -1.72 1.81
C THR A 36 -23.09 -1.70 3.32
N LEU A 37 -22.51 -2.75 3.90
CA LEU A 37 -22.44 -2.97 5.35
C LEU A 37 -21.05 -2.74 5.93
N HIS A 38 -20.04 -2.58 5.08
CA HIS A 38 -18.67 -2.36 5.53
C HIS A 38 -18.54 -1.02 6.26
N PRO A 39 -17.73 -0.93 7.35
CA PRO A 39 -17.53 0.33 8.07
C PRO A 39 -17.08 1.48 7.16
N LEU A 40 -16.33 1.18 6.10
CA LEU A 40 -15.88 2.19 5.12
C LEU A 40 -16.87 2.45 3.96
N ALA A 41 -18.06 1.86 3.96
CA ALA A 41 -19.04 2.00 2.87
C ALA A 41 -19.59 3.44 2.73
N HIS A 42 -19.57 4.22 3.81
CA HIS A 42 -20.01 5.61 3.79
C HIS A 42 -19.00 6.58 3.16
N PHE A 43 -17.75 6.16 2.96
CA PHE A 43 -16.75 7.00 2.30
C PHE A 43 -16.91 6.95 0.78
N PRO A 44 -16.83 8.10 0.09
CA PRO A 44 -17.00 8.17 -1.35
C PRO A 44 -15.80 7.56 -2.10
N GLY A 45 -16.02 7.07 -3.31
CA GLY A 45 -14.97 6.58 -4.18
C GLY A 45 -15.46 5.57 -5.24
N PRO A 46 -14.57 5.11 -6.12
CA PRO A 46 -14.93 4.16 -7.17
C PRO A 46 -15.43 2.84 -6.59
N LYS A 47 -16.61 2.38 -7.00
CA LYS A 47 -17.19 1.09 -6.53
C LYS A 47 -16.25 -0.10 -6.78
N LEU A 48 -15.55 -0.10 -7.92
CA LEU A 48 -14.55 -1.13 -8.23
C LEU A 48 -13.39 -1.16 -7.22
N ALA A 49 -13.00 0.00 -6.70
CA ALA A 49 -11.96 0.12 -5.67
C ALA A 49 -12.44 -0.41 -4.31
N ALA A 50 -13.71 -0.19 -3.96
CA ALA A 50 -14.31 -0.76 -2.76
C ALA A 50 -14.40 -2.30 -2.82
N CYS A 51 -14.59 -2.89 -4.01
CA CYS A 51 -14.70 -4.33 -4.16
C CYS A 51 -13.35 -5.06 -4.11
N SER A 52 -12.28 -4.51 -4.72
CA SER A 52 -11.00 -5.22 -4.85
C SER A 52 -9.79 -4.29 -4.91
N GLN A 53 -8.65 -4.75 -4.38
CA GLN A 53 -7.35 -4.09 -4.55
C GLN A 53 -6.83 -4.12 -5.99
N LEU A 54 -7.39 -4.96 -6.87
CA LEU A 54 -6.98 -4.99 -8.27
C LEU A 54 -7.15 -3.64 -8.97
N TRP A 55 -8.11 -2.83 -8.52
CA TRP A 55 -8.32 -1.48 -9.03
C TRP A 55 -7.07 -0.61 -8.83
N ILE A 56 -6.53 -0.54 -7.61
CA ILE A 56 -5.34 0.30 -7.33
C ILE A 56 -4.09 -0.28 -7.99
N VAL A 57 -3.96 -1.61 -8.01
CA VAL A 57 -2.85 -2.32 -8.67
C VAL A 57 -2.81 -2.01 -10.17
N HIS A 58 -3.97 -1.97 -10.84
CA HIS A 58 -4.04 -1.60 -12.26
C HIS A 58 -3.47 -0.20 -12.52
N TYR A 59 -3.90 0.80 -11.74
CA TYR A 59 -3.38 2.17 -11.89
C TYR A 59 -1.92 2.30 -11.50
N TYR A 60 -1.48 1.56 -10.48
CA TYR A 60 -0.07 1.49 -10.09
C TYR A 60 0.79 0.92 -11.21
N ALA A 61 0.41 -0.24 -11.76
CA ALA A 61 1.12 -0.89 -12.87
C ALA A 61 1.13 -0.04 -14.15
N SER A 62 0.09 0.76 -14.39
CA SER A 62 0.04 1.70 -15.51
C SER A 62 0.93 2.94 -15.34
N GLY A 63 1.47 3.19 -14.14
CA GLY A 63 2.18 4.43 -13.81
C GLY A 63 1.29 5.67 -13.71
N ARG A 64 -0.04 5.53 -13.79
CA ARG A 64 -1.00 6.65 -13.80
C ARG A 64 -1.71 6.88 -12.46
N LEU A 65 -1.34 6.15 -11.41
CA LEU A 65 -1.95 6.27 -10.09
C LEU A 65 -2.00 7.73 -9.58
N PRO A 66 -0.92 8.54 -9.64
CA PRO A 66 -0.97 9.92 -9.12
C PRO A 66 -2.03 10.79 -9.80
N TYR A 67 -2.14 10.70 -11.13
CA TYR A 67 -3.16 11.43 -11.91
C TYR A 67 -4.56 10.95 -11.57
N LYS A 68 -4.74 9.63 -11.41
CA LYS A 68 -6.05 9.08 -11.04
C LYS A 68 -6.48 9.52 -9.65
N LEU A 69 -5.57 9.50 -8.67
CA LEU A 69 -5.84 9.97 -7.31
C LEU A 69 -6.19 11.47 -7.30
N GLN A 70 -5.44 12.29 -8.03
CA GLN A 70 -5.76 13.71 -8.16
C GLN A 70 -7.16 13.93 -8.75
N ALA A 71 -7.52 13.20 -9.80
CA ALA A 71 -8.86 13.29 -10.39
C ALA A 71 -9.96 12.85 -9.41
N LEU A 72 -9.72 11.79 -8.64
CA LEU A 72 -10.68 11.32 -7.63
C LEU A 72 -10.87 12.33 -6.50
N HIS A 73 -9.81 12.98 -6.03
CA HIS A 73 -9.95 14.01 -5.00
C HIS A 73 -10.67 15.25 -5.51
N LYS A 74 -10.54 15.58 -6.80
CA LYS A 74 -11.35 16.64 -7.44
C LYS A 74 -12.85 16.26 -7.52
N GLU A 75 -13.16 14.98 -7.66
CA GLU A 75 -14.54 14.48 -7.82
C GLU A 75 -15.24 14.21 -6.48
N TYR A 76 -14.54 13.59 -5.53
CA TYR A 76 -15.10 13.07 -4.28
C TYR A 76 -14.67 13.86 -3.03
N GLY A 77 -13.71 14.78 -3.15
CA GLY A 77 -13.20 15.59 -2.05
C GLY A 77 -11.98 14.99 -1.35
N ASP A 78 -11.74 15.42 -0.10
CA ASP A 78 -10.48 15.18 0.61
C ASP A 78 -10.24 13.74 1.06
N ILE A 79 -11.29 12.92 1.16
CA ILE A 79 -11.22 11.54 1.65
C ILE A 79 -11.87 10.63 0.63
N VAL A 80 -11.08 9.72 0.05
CA VAL A 80 -11.53 8.81 -0.99
C VAL A 80 -11.20 7.38 -0.65
N ARG A 81 -12.17 6.48 -0.79
CA ARG A 81 -11.95 5.03 -0.69
C ARG A 81 -11.34 4.48 -1.97
N THR A 82 -10.11 3.99 -1.88
CA THR A 82 -9.34 3.46 -3.02
C THR A 82 -9.03 1.96 -2.90
N GLY A 83 -9.52 1.33 -1.83
CA GLY A 83 -9.45 -0.11 -1.66
C GLY A 83 -10.54 -0.61 -0.72
N PRO A 84 -10.67 -1.94 -0.54
CA PRO A 84 -11.63 -2.52 0.39
C PRO A 84 -11.45 -1.99 1.82
N ASN A 85 -10.19 -1.85 2.25
CA ASN A 85 -9.77 -1.43 3.59
C ASN A 85 -8.84 -0.20 3.56
N GLU A 86 -8.94 0.62 2.50
CA GLU A 86 -7.98 1.70 2.24
C GLU A 86 -8.70 3.00 1.91
N LEU A 87 -8.26 4.07 2.58
CA LEU A 87 -8.65 5.45 2.32
C LEU A 87 -7.41 6.25 1.98
N ILE A 88 -7.57 7.20 1.07
CA ILE A 88 -6.54 8.20 0.75
C ILE A 88 -7.08 9.56 1.18
N PHE A 89 -6.20 10.34 1.80
CA PHE A 89 -6.48 11.65 2.37
C PHE A 89 -5.68 12.72 1.64
N MET A 90 -6.31 13.86 1.34
CA MET A 90 -5.68 15.04 0.72
C MET A 90 -5.77 16.29 1.59
N ASN A 91 -5.95 16.14 2.92
CA ASN A 91 -5.99 17.28 3.84
C ASN A 91 -4.79 17.32 4.80
N ALA A 92 -4.45 18.53 5.24
CA ALA A 92 -3.28 18.78 6.11
C ALA A 92 -3.47 18.24 7.54
N GLU A 93 -4.71 18.10 8.01
CA GLU A 93 -5.00 17.56 9.33
C GLU A 93 -4.68 16.07 9.41
N ALA A 94 -5.14 15.28 8.44
CA ALA A 94 -4.83 13.86 8.30
C ALA A 94 -3.32 13.65 8.18
N PHE A 95 -2.60 14.50 7.45
CA PHE A 95 -1.15 14.45 7.40
C PHE A 95 -0.52 14.58 8.79
N ARG A 96 -0.96 15.55 9.60
CA ARG A 96 -0.47 15.73 10.98
C ARG A 96 -0.84 14.54 11.88
N VAL A 97 -2.03 13.96 11.72
CA VAL A 97 -2.46 12.80 12.51
C VAL A 97 -1.68 11.54 12.15
N ILE A 98 -1.43 11.30 10.85
CA ILE A 98 -0.79 10.08 10.35
C ILE A 98 0.73 10.14 10.49
N TYR A 99 1.34 11.26 10.10
CA TYR A 99 2.80 11.42 10.00
C TYR A 99 3.40 12.39 11.02
N GLY A 100 2.57 13.16 11.72
CA GLY A 100 3.04 14.11 12.73
C GLY A 100 3.59 13.41 13.97
N ARG A 101 4.15 14.24 14.87
CA ARG A 101 4.63 13.75 16.16
C ARG A 101 3.44 13.17 16.94
N PRO A 102 3.56 11.96 17.50
CA PRO A 102 2.47 11.37 18.25
C PRO A 102 2.03 12.31 19.39
N SER A 103 0.75 12.67 19.42
CA SER A 103 0.14 13.35 20.57
C SER A 103 0.12 12.39 21.75
N SER A 104 0.19 12.92 22.98
CA SER A 104 0.18 12.11 24.21
C SER A 104 -0.90 11.02 24.16
N GLY A 105 -0.48 9.76 24.27
CA GLY A 105 -1.38 8.60 24.36
C GLY A 105 -1.68 7.81 23.08
N ARG A 106 -1.16 8.18 21.90
CA ARG A 106 -1.32 7.38 20.67
C ARG A 106 0.03 6.96 20.09
N PRO A 107 0.30 5.68 19.82
CA PRO A 107 1.49 5.28 19.08
C PRO A 107 1.38 5.73 17.60
N PRO A 108 2.52 6.00 16.92
CA PRO A 108 2.53 6.23 15.48
C PRO A 108 1.94 5.05 14.71
N PHE A 109 1.38 5.32 13.52
CA PHE A 109 0.92 4.26 12.64
C PHE A 109 2.10 3.42 12.14
N PRO A 110 2.06 2.08 12.26
CA PRO A 110 3.08 1.24 11.67
C PRO A 110 2.97 1.29 10.14
N LYS A 111 4.11 1.12 9.46
CA LYS A 111 4.13 1.00 7.99
C LYS A 111 3.24 -0.18 7.56
N VAL A 112 2.68 -0.12 6.35
CA VAL A 112 1.87 -1.21 5.80
C VAL A 112 2.69 -2.51 5.66
N ALA A 113 2.03 -3.67 5.71
CA ALA A 113 2.69 -4.98 5.65
C ALA A 113 3.59 -5.18 4.43
N LEU A 114 3.34 -4.46 3.33
CA LEU A 114 4.19 -4.48 2.12
C LEU A 114 5.62 -3.97 2.36
N TYR A 115 5.83 -3.15 3.40
CA TYR A 115 7.19 -2.72 3.78
C TYR A 115 7.99 -3.83 4.45
N HIS A 116 7.38 -4.94 4.87
CA HIS A 116 8.13 -6.03 5.47
C HIS A 116 9.05 -6.65 4.41
N ASP A 117 10.34 -6.37 4.52
CA ASP A 117 11.34 -6.97 3.66
C ASP A 117 11.45 -8.46 3.98
N ARG A 118 11.08 -9.30 3.00
CA ARG A 118 11.21 -10.77 3.10
C ARG A 118 12.50 -11.28 2.47
N ARG A 119 13.30 -10.39 1.86
CA ARG A 119 14.52 -10.71 1.13
C ARG A 119 15.77 -10.42 1.95
N SER A 120 15.71 -9.45 2.85
CA SER A 120 16.80 -9.15 3.78
C SER A 120 16.66 -9.93 5.09
N THR A 121 17.76 -10.53 5.54
CA THR A 121 17.89 -11.11 6.88
C THR A 121 18.04 -10.05 7.97
N HIS A 122 18.39 -8.82 7.59
CA HIS A 122 18.66 -7.71 8.50
C HIS A 122 17.59 -6.63 8.39
N SER A 123 17.14 -6.13 9.54
CA SER A 123 16.27 -4.97 9.61
C SER A 123 16.96 -3.71 9.10
N ASN A 124 16.25 -2.90 8.32
CA ASN A 124 16.72 -1.57 7.92
C ASN A 124 15.69 -0.50 8.29
N ILE A 125 16.16 0.74 8.41
CA ILE A 125 15.31 1.87 8.86
C ILE A 125 14.11 2.11 7.93
N VAL A 126 14.21 1.78 6.65
CA VAL A 126 13.17 2.02 5.66
C VAL A 126 12.05 0.97 5.74
N THR A 127 12.37 -0.28 6.02
CA THR A 127 11.43 -1.41 5.96
C THR A 127 10.91 -1.85 7.32
N VAL A 128 11.67 -1.60 8.40
CA VAL A 128 11.26 -1.98 9.75
C VAL A 128 9.90 -1.37 10.12
N ARG A 129 9.03 -2.22 10.69
CA ARG A 129 7.65 -1.89 11.07
C ARG A 129 7.47 -1.77 12.58
N ASP A 130 8.29 -2.48 13.36
CA ASP A 130 8.30 -2.35 14.81
C ASP A 130 8.76 -0.94 15.21
N LEU A 131 7.98 -0.31 16.09
CA LEU A 131 8.18 1.09 16.43
C LEU A 131 9.41 1.30 17.32
N GLU A 132 9.70 0.34 18.20
CA GLU A 132 10.85 0.42 19.10
C GLU A 132 12.15 0.20 18.32
N GLU A 133 12.19 -0.81 17.47
CA GLU A 133 13.31 -1.09 16.58
C GLU A 133 13.55 0.05 15.59
N HIS A 134 12.50 0.60 14.98
CA HIS A 134 12.60 1.79 14.13
C HIS A 134 13.19 2.98 14.90
N SER A 135 12.78 3.19 16.16
CA SER A 135 13.32 4.25 17.02
C SER A 135 14.81 4.06 17.30
N LYS A 136 15.24 2.83 17.60
CA LYS A 136 16.65 2.45 17.81
C LYS A 136 17.48 2.72 16.55
N LEU A 137 17.04 2.22 15.40
CA LEU A 137 17.71 2.44 14.11
C LEU A 137 17.78 3.93 13.78
N ARG A 138 16.67 4.67 13.89
CA ARG A 138 16.65 6.12 13.68
C ARG A 138 17.68 6.85 14.55
N LYS A 139 17.79 6.48 15.82
CA LYS A 139 18.78 7.07 16.75
C LYS A 139 20.21 6.83 16.29
N GLN A 140 20.51 5.67 15.72
CA GLN A 140 21.85 5.36 15.17
C GLN A 140 22.19 6.23 13.95
N TYR A 141 21.20 6.55 13.10
CA TYR A 141 21.41 7.40 11.92
C TYR A 141 21.42 8.90 12.24
N SER A 142 20.77 9.34 13.32
CA SER A 142 20.64 10.76 13.68
C SER A 142 21.94 11.59 13.64
N PRO A 143 23.12 11.10 14.07
CA PRO A 143 24.37 11.87 14.02
C PRO A 143 24.78 12.28 12.60
N ALA A 144 24.51 11.45 11.59
CA ALA A 144 24.85 11.75 10.19
C ALA A 144 24.05 12.93 9.61
N PHE A 145 22.94 13.31 10.25
CA PHE A 145 22.07 14.41 9.84
C PHE A 145 22.17 15.64 10.76
N GLN A 146 23.23 15.74 11.58
CA GLN A 146 23.53 16.94 12.36
C GLN A 146 24.19 18.01 11.49
N LEU A 147 24.03 19.29 11.86
CA LEU A 147 24.55 20.43 11.09
C LEU A 147 26.05 20.31 10.74
N ASN A 148 26.88 19.88 11.69
CA ASN A 148 28.32 19.72 11.46
C ASN A 148 28.60 18.60 10.43
N ALA A 149 27.94 17.45 10.58
CA ALA A 149 28.06 16.35 9.62
C ALA A 149 27.56 16.76 8.22
N LEU A 150 26.53 17.58 8.14
CA LEU A 150 26.03 18.11 6.86
C LEU A 150 27.07 19.04 6.20
N ALA A 151 27.72 19.91 6.97
CA ALA A 151 28.79 20.79 6.47
C ALA A 151 29.99 19.98 5.95
N ASP A 152 30.38 18.91 6.66
CA ASP A 152 31.45 18.03 6.22
C ASP A 152 31.09 17.29 4.91
N ASN A 153 29.83 16.86 4.78
CA ASN A 153 29.34 16.19 3.56
C ASN A 153 29.21 17.14 2.37
N GLU A 154 28.91 18.43 2.59
CA GLU A 154 28.78 19.43 1.53
C GLU A 154 30.04 19.48 0.65
N ILE A 155 31.21 19.48 1.26
CA ILE A 155 32.51 19.50 0.56
C ILE A 155 32.64 18.31 -0.39
N VAL A 156 32.25 17.11 0.08
CA VAL A 156 32.32 15.87 -0.72
C VAL A 156 31.33 15.91 -1.88
N VAL A 157 30.11 16.38 -1.63
CA VAL A 157 29.06 16.50 -2.67
C VAL A 157 29.49 17.48 -3.75
N LEU A 158 29.94 18.68 -3.36
CA LEU A 158 30.40 19.72 -4.31
C LEU A 158 31.55 19.22 -5.18
N LYS A 159 32.52 18.52 -4.59
CA LYS A 159 33.62 17.90 -5.35
C LYS A 159 33.11 16.93 -6.43
N ASN A 160 32.13 16.10 -6.11
CA ASN A 160 31.56 15.14 -7.07
C ASN A 160 30.75 15.85 -8.17
N VAL A 161 30.00 16.90 -7.80
CA VAL A 161 29.25 17.74 -8.75
C VAL A 161 30.21 18.43 -9.72
N ASP A 162 31.30 19.03 -9.23
CA ASP A 162 32.30 19.70 -10.06
C ASP A 162 33.01 18.71 -11.00
N SER A 163 33.28 17.50 -10.52
CA SER A 163 33.87 16.45 -11.36
C SER A 163 32.92 16.01 -12.47
N PHE A 164 31.63 15.88 -12.17
CA PHE A 164 30.61 15.51 -13.16
C PHE A 164 30.36 16.63 -14.18
N ALA A 165 30.38 17.89 -13.76
CA ALA A 165 30.17 19.03 -14.65
C ALA A 165 31.32 19.25 -15.65
N LYS A 166 32.51 18.67 -15.38
CA LYS A 166 33.70 18.78 -16.23
C LYS A 166 33.87 17.62 -17.21
N SER A 167 33.08 16.55 -17.09
CA SER A 167 33.05 15.42 -18.05
C SER A 167 32.07 15.67 -19.18
#